data_AF-D0YXU6-F1
#
_entry.id   AF-D0YXU6-F1
#
_cell.length_a   1.000
_cell.length_b   1.000
_cell.length_c   1.000
_cell.angle_alpha   90.00
_cell.angle_beta   90.00
_cell.angle_gamma   90.00
#
_symmetry.space_group_name_H-M   'P 1'
#
loop_
_entity.id
_entity.type
_entity.pdbx_description
1 polymer ?
#
loop_
_entity_poly.entity_id
_entity_poly.type
_entity_poly.pdbx_seq_one_letter_code
_entity_poly.pdbx_strand_id
1 'polypeptide(L)'
;MTYKASDLNYRGENCGVHNWITDQGQSFYWHPDWLHIAEDETGLHGKEEIALPAGEHASKEHAVTAILRKLNTWAVDHFEKHPDLEQEAKKAEEELKKSDK
;
A
#
# COMPACT_ATOMS: atom_id res chain seq x y z
N MET A 1 4.01 -9.84 6.29
CA MET A 1 4.90 -8.80 5.73
C MET A 1 4.50 -7.46 6.31
N THR A 2 5.44 -6.57 6.59
CA THR A 2 5.15 -5.22 7.11
C THR A 2 5.85 -4.20 6.23
N TYR A 3 5.09 -3.36 5.55
CA TYR A 3 5.58 -2.24 4.76
C TYR A 3 6.08 -1.12 5.67
N LYS A 4 7.22 -0.54 5.29
CA LYS A 4 7.90 0.58 5.95
C LYS A 4 8.03 1.75 4.97
N ALA A 5 8.36 2.93 5.49
CA ALA A 5 8.59 4.11 4.67
C ALA A 5 9.69 3.91 3.59
N SER A 6 10.65 3.01 3.84
CA SER A 6 11.69 2.65 2.88
C SER A 6 11.17 1.88 1.66
N ASP A 7 10.03 1.21 1.77
CA ASP A 7 9.36 0.51 0.65
C ASP A 7 8.53 1.47 -0.22
N LEU A 8 8.47 2.75 0.18
CA LEU A 8 7.68 3.78 -0.47
C LEU A 8 8.60 4.78 -1.18
N ASN A 9 8.68 4.68 -2.51
CA ASN A 9 9.53 5.54 -3.32
C ASN A 9 8.81 6.86 -3.62
N TYR A 10 9.30 7.96 -3.07
CA TYR A 10 8.76 9.29 -3.37
C TYR A 10 9.15 9.72 -4.79
N ARG A 11 8.15 10.00 -5.64
CA ARG A 11 8.34 10.40 -7.05
C ARG A 11 8.41 11.90 -7.26
N GLY A 12 8.01 12.69 -6.27
CA GLY A 12 7.98 14.14 -6.35
C GLY A 12 6.58 14.70 -6.16
N GLU A 13 6.43 15.95 -6.56
CA GLU A 13 5.19 16.71 -6.46
C GLU A 13 4.87 17.31 -7.83
N ASN A 14 3.60 17.26 -8.23
CA ASN A 14 3.09 17.90 -9.44
C ASN A 14 1.84 18.70 -9.08
N CYS A 15 1.84 20.01 -9.32
CA CYS A 15 0.73 20.91 -9.00
C CYS A 15 0.24 20.80 -7.53
N GLY A 16 1.16 20.60 -6.57
CA GLY A 16 0.84 20.39 -5.16
C GLY A 16 0.42 18.96 -4.77
N VAL A 17 0.22 18.07 -5.76
CA VAL A 17 -0.09 16.66 -5.52
C VAL A 17 1.22 15.89 -5.39
N HIS A 18 1.47 15.37 -4.19
CA HIS A 18 2.59 14.50 -3.88
C HIS A 18 2.32 13.08 -4.37
N ASN A 19 3.34 12.45 -4.97
CA ASN A 19 3.27 11.09 -5.51
C ASN A 19 4.29 10.16 -4.84
N TRP A 20 3.83 8.98 -4.46
CA TRP A 20 4.64 7.85 -4.04
C TRP A 20 4.30 6.60 -4.83
N ILE A 21 5.29 5.73 -5.03
CA ILE A 21 5.09 4.42 -5.65
C ILE A 21 5.73 3.32 -4.81
N THR A 22 5.07 2.17 -4.69
CA THR A 22 5.68 0.96 -4.11
C THR A 22 6.52 0.24 -5.15
N ASP A 23 7.41 -0.65 -4.72
CA ASP A 23 8.18 -1.51 -5.64
C ASP A 23 7.28 -2.45 -6.47
N GLN A 24 6.06 -2.71 -5.98
CA GLN A 24 5.04 -3.49 -6.68
C GLN A 24 4.29 -2.67 -7.75
N GLY A 25 4.56 -1.37 -7.86
CA GLY A 25 3.97 -0.49 -8.88
C GLY A 25 2.66 0.19 -8.46
N GLN A 26 2.26 0.12 -7.19
CA GLN A 26 1.07 0.84 -6.71
C GLN A 26 1.43 2.31 -6.47
N SER A 27 0.69 3.21 -7.09
CA SER A 27 0.87 4.66 -6.94
C SER A 27 -0.11 5.24 -5.93
N PHE A 28 0.38 6.19 -5.14
CA PHE A 28 -0.37 6.89 -4.11
C PHE A 28 -0.17 8.39 -4.26
N TYR A 29 -1.27 9.12 -4.27
CA TYR A 29 -1.33 10.54 -4.51
C TYR A 29 -1.98 11.25 -3.33
N TRP A 30 -1.45 12.40 -2.96
CA TRP A 30 -1.98 13.19 -1.86
C TRP A 30 -1.72 14.67 -2.06
N HIS A 31 -2.71 15.50 -1.75
CA HIS A 31 -2.59 16.96 -1.72
C HIS A 31 -2.78 17.47 -0.29
N PRO A 32 -2.12 18.56 0.15
CA PRO A 32 -2.32 19.17 1.47
C PRO A 32 -3.77 19.51 1.81
N ASP A 33 -4.55 19.89 0.80
CA ASP A 33 -6.00 20.16 0.93
C ASP A 33 -6.86 18.88 0.97
N TRP A 34 -6.28 17.71 0.70
CA TRP A 34 -6.98 16.44 0.75
C TRP A 34 -6.78 15.78 2.12
N LEU A 35 -7.90 15.42 2.75
CA LEU A 35 -7.90 14.62 3.98
C LEU A 35 -7.87 13.11 3.68
N HIS A 36 -7.48 12.73 2.47
CA HIS A 36 -7.41 11.35 2.00
C HIS A 36 -6.26 11.14 1.01
N ILE A 37 -5.73 9.93 0.96
CA ILE A 37 -4.86 9.44 -0.10
C ILE A 37 -5.72 8.93 -1.24
N ALA A 38 -5.29 9.14 -2.47
CA ALA A 38 -5.90 8.56 -3.66
C ALA A 38 -4.93 7.63 -4.39
N GLU A 39 -5.48 6.70 -5.16
CA GLU A 39 -4.69 5.80 -6.02
C GLU A 39 -4.46 6.42 -7.42
N ASP A 40 -4.97 7.63 -7.65
CA ASP A 40 -4.80 8.38 -8.89
C ASP A 40 -4.57 9.89 -8.64
N GLU A 41 -3.96 10.56 -9.62
CA GLU A 41 -3.61 12.00 -9.58
C GLU A 41 -4.82 12.93 -9.43
N THR A 42 -6.02 12.49 -9.81
CA THR A 42 -7.24 13.31 -9.77
C THR A 42 -7.94 13.26 -8.41
N GLY A 43 -7.57 12.32 -7.54
CA GLY A 43 -8.19 12.16 -6.24
C GLY A 43 -9.57 11.52 -6.27
N LEU A 44 -9.93 10.83 -7.36
CA LEU A 44 -11.29 10.34 -7.57
C LEU A 44 -11.48 8.89 -7.13
N HIS A 45 -10.44 8.05 -7.22
CA HIS A 45 -10.47 6.63 -6.92
C HIS A 45 -9.52 6.27 -5.76
N GLY A 46 -9.86 5.19 -5.06
CA GLY A 46 -8.99 4.63 -4.03
C GLY A 46 -8.78 5.56 -2.83
N LYS A 47 -9.86 6.16 -2.31
CA LYS A 47 -9.81 7.13 -1.21
C LYS A 47 -9.56 6.43 0.12
N GLU A 48 -8.41 6.68 0.72
CA GLU A 48 -8.07 6.25 2.08
C GLU A 48 -7.98 7.46 3.00
N GLU A 49 -8.80 7.51 4.04
CA GLU A 49 -8.84 8.64 4.98
C GLU A 49 -7.55 8.74 5.81
N ILE A 50 -7.03 9.96 5.92
CA ILE A 50 -5.89 10.27 6.78
C ILE A 50 -6.41 10.52 8.19
N ALA A 51 -5.90 9.77 9.16
CA ALA A 51 -6.19 10.02 10.56
C ALA A 51 -5.45 11.29 11.00
N LEU A 52 -6.22 12.35 11.28
CA LEU A 52 -5.69 13.63 11.75
C LEU A 52 -6.21 13.93 13.15
N PRO A 53 -5.34 14.40 14.06
CA PRO A 53 -5.79 14.99 15.32
C PRO A 53 -6.67 16.21 15.08
N ALA A 54 -7.62 16.45 15.99
CA ALA A 54 -8.53 17.57 15.88
C ALA A 54 -7.78 18.91 15.88
N GLY A 55 -7.91 19.68 14.80
CA GLY A 55 -7.28 21.00 14.63
C GLY A 55 -5.89 20.97 13.98
N GLU A 56 -5.41 19.80 13.54
CA GLU A 56 -4.14 19.69 12.83
C GLU A 56 -4.34 19.60 11.30
N HIS A 57 -3.39 20.14 10.55
CA HIS A 57 -3.42 20.13 9.09
C HIS A 57 -2.76 18.84 8.58
N ALA A 58 -3.33 18.26 7.52
CA ALA A 58 -2.74 17.10 6.88
C ALA A 58 -1.33 17.44 6.38
N SER A 59 -0.35 16.66 6.83
CA SER A 59 1.06 16.81 6.42
C SER A 59 1.50 15.61 5.60
N LYS A 60 2.63 15.77 4.91
CA LYS A 60 3.27 14.69 4.15
C LYS A 60 3.52 13.44 5.01
N GLU A 61 3.86 13.63 6.29
CA GLU A 61 4.11 12.53 7.23
C GLU A 61 2.83 11.77 7.57
N HIS A 62 1.72 12.50 7.77
CA HIS A 62 0.39 11.91 7.95
C HIS A 62 -0.02 11.11 6.72
N ALA A 63 0.25 11.64 5.52
CA ALA A 63 -0.03 10.95 4.27
C ALA A 63 0.76 9.64 4.13
N VAL A 64 2.08 9.67 4.36
CA VAL A 64 2.92 8.46 4.36
C VAL A 64 2.42 7.44 5.37
N THR A 65 2.05 7.88 6.57
CA THR A 65 1.51 6.99 7.61
C THR A 65 0.21 6.32 7.16
N ALA A 66 -0.69 7.07 6.51
CA ALA A 66 -1.93 6.52 5.96
C ALA A 66 -1.67 5.49 4.86
N ILE A 67 -0.74 5.77 3.94
CA ILE A 67 -0.32 4.83 2.88
C ILE A 67 0.22 3.54 3.49
N LEU A 68 1.14 3.64 4.46
CA LEU A 68 1.71 2.47 5.13
C LEU A 68 0.65 1.66 5.88
N ARG A 69 -0.30 2.33 6.54
CA ARG A 69 -1.43 1.66 7.19
C ARG A 69 -2.24 0.87 6.16
N LYS A 70 -2.61 1.49 5.04
CA LYS A 70 -3.37 0.84 3.96
C LYS A 70 -2.66 -0.39 3.43
N LEU A 71 -1.37 -0.27 3.10
CA LEU A 71 -0.55 -1.37 2.60
C LEU A 71 -0.43 -2.51 3.60
N ASN A 72 -0.23 -2.20 4.88
CA ASN A 72 -0.16 -3.19 5.94
C ASN A 72 -1.51 -3.88 6.18
N THR A 73 -2.61 -3.14 6.17
CA THR A 73 -3.96 -3.72 6.26
C THR A 73 -4.25 -4.63 5.06
N TRP A 74 -3.89 -4.20 3.85
CA TRP A 74 -4.04 -5.02 2.64
C TRP A 74 -3.20 -6.29 2.71
N ALA A 75 -1.95 -6.21 3.18
CA ALA A 75 -1.10 -7.39 3.36
C ALA A 75 -1.77 -8.39 4.31
N VAL A 76 -2.22 -7.93 5.48
CA VAL A 76 -2.88 -8.79 6.48
C VAL A 76 -4.15 -9.41 5.90
N ASP A 77 -5.02 -8.61 5.28
CA ASP A 77 -6.27 -9.08 4.67
C ASP A 77 -6.03 -10.12 3.56
N HIS A 78 -5.01 -9.92 2.72
CA HIS A 78 -4.64 -10.87 1.69
C HIS A 78 -4.14 -12.20 2.26
N PHE A 79 -3.36 -12.18 3.34
CA PHE A 79 -2.92 -13.40 4.03
C PHE A 79 -4.08 -14.11 4.74
N GLU A 80 -5.00 -13.37 5.37
CA GLU A 80 -6.14 -13.96 6.08
C GLU A 80 -7.19 -14.57 5.14
N LYS A 81 -7.37 -14.00 3.94
CA LYS A 81 -8.33 -14.49 2.94
C LYS A 81 -7.78 -15.60 2.03
N HIS A 82 -6.48 -15.83 2.04
CA HIS A 82 -5.83 -16.90 1.28
C HIS A 82 -4.92 -17.78 2.16
N PRO A 83 -5.45 -18.46 3.20
CA PRO A 83 -4.67 -19.38 4.03
C PRO A 83 -4.14 -20.58 3.24
N ASP A 84 -4.73 -20.88 2.08
CA ASP A 84 -4.35 -21.96 1.18
C ASP A 84 -3.07 -21.70 0.38
N LEU A 85 -2.54 -20.47 0.28
CA LEU A 85 -1.30 -20.21 -0.46
C LEU A 85 -0.10 -21.01 0.08
N GLU A 86 -0.05 -21.23 1.39
CA GLU A 86 0.99 -22.04 2.01
C GLU A 86 0.80 -23.55 1.73
N GLN A 87 -0.45 -23.99 1.61
CA GLN A 87 -0.81 -25.37 1.24
C GLN A 87 -0.55 -25.63 -0.25
N GLU A 88 -0.90 -24.68 -1.11
CA GLU A 88 -0.69 -24.74 -2.55
C GLU A 88 0.81 -24.65 -2.91
N ALA A 89 1.58 -23.80 -2.22
CA ALA A 89 3.04 -23.75 -2.38
C ALA A 89 3.70 -25.07 -1.98
N LYS A 90 3.31 -25.66 -0.84
CA LYS A 90 3.80 -26.99 -0.43
C LYS A 90 3.41 -28.10 -1.41
N LYS A 91 2.17 -28.10 -1.89
CA LYS A 91 1.72 -29.06 -2.91
C LYS A 91 2.51 -28.91 -4.21
N ALA A 92 2.74 -27.68 -4.67
CA ALA A 92 3.53 -27.43 -5.87
C ALA A 92 4.99 -27.91 -5.72
N GLU A 93 5.61 -27.69 -4.55
CA GLU A 93 6.95 -28.22 -4.26
C GLU A 93 7.00 -29.75 -4.20
N GLU A 94 5.98 -30.41 -3.63
CA GLU A 94 5.89 -31.87 -3.60
C GLU A 94 5.67 -32.48 -4.99
N GLU A 95 4.85 -31.85 -5.84
CA GLU A 95 4.60 -32.32 -7.21
C GLU A 95 5.82 -32.12 -8.12
N LEU A 96 6.59 -31.04 -7.93
CA LEU A 96 7.90 -30.87 -8.58
C LEU A 96 8.87 -31.97 -8.17
N LYS A 97 9.00 -32.26 -6.86
CA LYS A 97 9.88 -33.33 -6.36
C LYS A 97 9.48 -34.73 -6.81
N LYS A 98 8.21 -34.97 -7.11
CA LYS A 98 7.74 -36.25 -7.68
C LYS A 98 8.00 -36.35 -9.19
N SER A 99 8.06 -35.22 -9.89
CA SER A 99 8.28 -35.17 -11.34
C SER A 99 9.75 -35.34 -11.74
N ASP A 100 10.68 -35.17 -10.80
CA ASP A 100 12.12 -35.40 -10.97
C ASP A 100 12.58 -36.85 -10.66
N LYS A 101 11.66 -37.82 -10.54
CA LYS A 101 11.98 -39.23 -10.21
C LYS A 101 11.57 -40.22 -11.29
#